data_AF-A0A7W0WAN3-F1
#
_entry.id   AF-A0A7W0WAN3-F1
#
_cell.length_a   1.000
_cell.length_b   1.000
_cell.length_c   1.000
_cell.angle_alpha   90.00
_cell.angle_beta   90.00
_cell.angle_gamma   90.00
#
_symmetry.space_group_name_H-M   'P 1'
#
loop_
_entity.id
_entity.type
_entity.pdbx_description
1 polymer ?
#
loop_
_entity_poly.entity_id
_entity_poly.type
_entity_poly.pdbx_seq_one_letter_code
_entity_poly.pdbx_strand_id
1 'polypeptide(L)'
;AMADQIVQLEALLELKDDVALPRLLSQSKVFGSPIEDIIQTSVYGFIKSAADFEQSVIFCANAGWDTDTMAAINGNIAGAWNGLRAIPDRWLNNLENGYKGRDYLLLLARSLHSKTPLPRTNALVDYMKDFWRNVGFISNMIVRKPKM
;
A
#
# COMPACT_ATOMS: atom_id res chain seq x y z
N ALA A 1 -8.03 4.12 22.58
CA ALA A 1 -7.87 4.98 21.38
C ALA A 1 -6.80 4.38 20.46
N MET A 2 -6.71 4.80 19.20
CA MET A 2 -5.70 4.28 18.25
C MET A 2 -4.25 4.42 18.78
N ALA A 3 -3.97 5.47 19.56
CA ALA A 3 -2.68 5.63 20.23
C ALA A 3 -2.35 4.49 21.21
N ASP A 4 -3.31 4.07 22.04
CA ASP A 4 -3.12 2.96 23.00
C ASP A 4 -2.87 1.64 22.29
N GLN A 5 -3.54 1.46 21.15
CA GLN A 5 -3.39 0.32 20.26
C GLN A 5 -2.00 0.23 19.61
N ILE A 6 -1.36 1.36 19.31
CA ILE A 6 0.02 1.41 18.83
C ILE A 6 1.00 1.04 19.94
N VAL A 7 0.77 1.52 21.17
CA VAL A 7 1.61 1.15 22.33
C VAL A 7 1.60 -0.36 22.58
N GLN A 8 0.47 -1.03 22.34
CA GLN A 8 0.35 -2.48 22.49
C GLN A 8 1.12 -3.28 21.41
N LEU A 9 1.58 -2.66 20.32
CA LEU A 9 2.32 -3.36 19.26
C LEU A 9 3.63 -3.97 19.77
N GLU A 10 4.30 -3.32 20.73
CA GLU A 10 5.55 -3.82 21.30
C GLU A 10 5.39 -5.24 21.86
N ALA A 11 4.32 -5.48 22.61
CA ALA A 11 4.01 -6.80 23.15
C ALA A 11 3.68 -7.84 22.06
N LEU A 12 3.19 -7.41 20.89
CA LEU A 12 2.87 -8.30 19.77
C LEU A 12 4.10 -8.66 18.94
N LEU A 13 5.17 -7.87 18.97
CA LEU A 13 6.41 -8.13 18.21
C LEU A 13 7.17 -9.34 18.76
N GLU A 14 7.02 -9.62 20.05
CA GLU A 14 7.57 -10.82 20.71
C GLU A 14 6.80 -12.11 20.36
N LEU A 15 5.61 -11.99 19.76
CA LEU A 15 4.78 -13.12 19.38
C LEU A 15 5.13 -13.60 17.97
N LYS A 16 4.87 -14.89 17.72
CA LYS A 16 4.88 -15.43 16.37
C LYS A 16 3.70 -14.86 15.55
N ASP A 17 3.88 -14.78 14.24
CA ASP A 17 2.91 -14.14 13.33
C ASP A 17 1.54 -14.83 13.33
N ASP A 18 1.52 -16.16 13.48
CA ASP A 18 0.30 -16.97 13.59
C ASP A 18 -0.53 -16.63 14.83
N VAL A 19 0.09 -16.03 15.85
CA VAL A 19 -0.59 -15.53 17.06
C VAL A 19 -0.84 -14.02 16.99
N ALA A 20 0.10 -13.24 16.43
CA ALA A 20 -0.01 -11.79 16.36
C ALA A 20 -1.07 -11.33 15.34
N LEU A 21 -1.07 -11.89 14.13
CA LEU A 21 -1.96 -11.45 13.04
C LEU A 21 -3.46 -11.58 13.39
N PRO A 22 -3.96 -12.68 13.97
CA PRO A 22 -5.36 -12.77 14.37
C PRO A 22 -5.77 -11.73 15.42
N ARG A 23 -4.82 -11.23 16.22
CA ARG A 23 -5.08 -10.16 17.21
C ARG A 23 -5.10 -8.79 16.56
N LEU A 24 -4.16 -8.54 15.65
CA LEU A 24 -4.08 -7.31 14.86
C LEU A 24 -5.30 -7.12 13.96
N LEU A 25 -5.84 -8.23 13.43
CA LEU A 25 -6.95 -8.25 12.49
C LEU A 25 -8.25 -8.73 13.16
N SER A 26 -8.37 -8.54 14.48
CA SER A 26 -9.46 -9.08 15.29
C SER A 26 -10.82 -8.46 15.00
N GLN A 27 -10.86 -7.28 14.38
CA GLN A 27 -12.08 -6.56 14.07
C GLN A 27 -12.45 -6.66 12.58
N SER A 28 -11.53 -7.15 11.76
CA SER A 28 -11.71 -7.40 10.33
C SER A 28 -12.73 -8.51 10.09
N LYS A 29 -13.68 -8.25 9.19
CA LYS A 29 -14.82 -9.13 8.91
C LYS A 29 -15.05 -9.24 7.41
N VAL A 30 -16.02 -10.08 7.03
CA VAL A 30 -16.40 -10.33 5.63
C VAL A 30 -16.70 -9.05 4.83
N PHE A 31 -17.18 -7.99 5.49
CA PHE A 31 -17.52 -6.72 4.84
C PHE A 31 -16.35 -5.73 4.73
N GLY A 32 -15.19 -6.05 5.29
CA GLY A 32 -14.00 -5.21 5.24
C GLY A 32 -13.21 -5.16 6.54
N SER A 33 -12.10 -4.43 6.48
CA SER A 33 -11.21 -4.20 7.62
C SER A 33 -11.40 -2.79 8.15
N PRO A 34 -11.54 -2.60 9.47
CA PRO A 34 -11.57 -1.27 10.06
C PRO A 34 -10.20 -0.60 10.00
N ILE A 35 -10.17 0.72 10.09
CA ILE A 35 -8.95 1.53 9.97
C ILE A 35 -7.92 1.16 11.05
N GLU A 36 -8.38 0.80 12.24
CA GLU A 36 -7.55 0.39 13.37
C GLU A 36 -6.70 -0.83 13.01
N ASP A 37 -7.35 -1.89 12.54
CA ASP A 37 -6.69 -3.14 12.11
C ASP A 37 -5.69 -2.89 10.97
N ILE A 38 -6.09 -2.08 9.99
CA ILE A 38 -5.26 -1.71 8.84
C ILE A 38 -3.99 -0.98 9.30
N ILE A 39 -4.14 0.06 10.12
CA ILE A 39 -3.01 0.89 10.56
C ILE A 39 -2.09 0.08 11.49
N GLN A 40 -2.65 -0.65 12.46
CA GLN A 40 -1.86 -1.47 13.38
C GLN A 40 -1.04 -2.52 12.63
N THR A 41 -1.66 -3.25 11.71
CA THR A 41 -0.98 -4.31 10.95
C THR A 41 0.08 -3.73 10.00
N SER A 42 -0.20 -2.59 9.37
CA SER A 42 0.76 -1.91 8.49
C SER A 42 2.01 -1.44 9.24
N VAL A 43 1.81 -0.83 10.42
CA VAL A 43 2.92 -0.38 11.29
C VAL A 43 3.66 -1.56 11.89
N TYR A 44 2.95 -2.60 12.33
CA TYR A 44 3.55 -3.84 12.84
C TYR A 44 4.49 -4.49 11.81
N GLY A 45 4.02 -4.67 10.57
CA GLY A 45 4.82 -5.25 9.49
C GLY A 45 6.09 -4.46 9.21
N PHE A 46 6.00 -3.12 9.28
CA PHE A 46 7.15 -2.24 9.13
C PHE A 46 8.15 -2.42 10.27
N ILE A 47 7.71 -2.32 11.53
CA ILE A 47 8.62 -2.43 12.68
C ILE A 47 9.35 -3.78 12.65
N LYS A 48 8.64 -4.86 12.30
CA LYS A 48 9.21 -6.21 12.24
C LYS A 48 10.34 -6.36 11.21
N SER A 49 10.28 -5.62 10.10
CA SER A 49 11.24 -5.74 8.99
C SER A 49 11.74 -4.36 8.52
N ALA A 50 11.99 -3.44 9.45
CA ALA A 50 12.18 -2.02 9.12
C ALA A 50 13.32 -1.76 8.13
N ALA A 51 14.40 -2.56 8.22
CA ALA A 51 15.56 -2.46 7.34
C ALA A 51 15.44 -3.25 6.02
N ASP A 52 14.33 -3.96 5.82
CA ASP A 52 14.06 -4.76 4.61
C ASP A 52 12.70 -4.36 4.02
N PHE A 53 12.76 -3.45 3.04
CA PHE A 53 11.57 -2.96 2.33
C PHE A 53 10.76 -4.11 1.74
N GLU A 54 11.42 -5.07 1.09
CA GLU A 54 10.75 -6.17 0.40
C GLU A 54 10.00 -7.05 1.40
N GLN A 55 10.69 -7.46 2.46
CA GLN A 55 10.09 -8.32 3.49
C GLN A 55 8.93 -7.62 4.21
N SER A 56 9.07 -6.32 4.51
CA SER A 56 8.03 -5.51 5.14
C SER A 56 6.75 -5.46 4.29
N VAL A 57 6.88 -5.21 2.99
CA VAL A 57 5.73 -5.13 2.07
C VAL A 57 5.12 -6.51 1.84
N ILE A 58 5.95 -7.55 1.65
CA ILE A 58 5.49 -8.94 1.50
C ILE A 58 4.68 -9.38 2.72
N PHE A 59 5.10 -9.01 3.92
CA PHE A 59 4.38 -9.32 5.14
C PHE A 59 2.94 -8.80 5.08
N CYS A 60 2.74 -7.50 4.82
CA CYS A 60 1.41 -6.90 4.76
C CYS A 60 0.58 -7.41 3.57
N ALA A 61 1.21 -7.67 2.43
CA ALA A 61 0.54 -8.25 1.26
C ALA A 61 0.02 -9.68 1.52
N ASN A 62 0.60 -10.39 2.51
CA ASN A 62 0.18 -11.73 2.91
C ASN A 62 -0.57 -11.77 4.25
N ALA A 63 -0.85 -10.62 4.89
CA ALA A 63 -1.48 -10.56 6.21
C ALA A 63 -2.96 -11.00 6.21
N GLY A 64 -3.58 -11.11 5.04
CA GLY A 64 -5.01 -11.39 4.90
C GLY A 64 -5.87 -10.12 4.97
N TRP A 65 -7.19 -10.29 4.77
CA TRP A 65 -8.14 -9.18 4.73
C TRP A 65 -7.77 -8.08 3.72
N ASP A 66 -7.66 -6.82 4.14
CA ASP A 66 -7.41 -5.64 3.28
C ASP A 66 -5.92 -5.47 2.96
N THR A 67 -5.36 -6.48 2.29
CA THR A 67 -3.92 -6.61 2.03
C THR A 67 -3.36 -5.51 1.15
N ASP A 68 -4.11 -5.01 0.17
CA ASP A 68 -3.66 -3.96 -0.74
C ASP A 68 -3.54 -2.62 -0.01
N THR A 69 -4.51 -2.26 0.82
CA THR A 69 -4.44 -1.05 1.66
C THR A 69 -3.29 -1.15 2.66
N MET A 70 -3.15 -2.29 3.35
CA MET A 70 -2.08 -2.49 4.32
C MET A 70 -0.70 -2.45 3.69
N ALA A 71 -0.50 -3.13 2.55
CA ALA A 71 0.77 -3.11 1.82
C ALA A 71 1.09 -1.71 1.25
N ALA A 72 0.08 -0.94 0.82
CA ALA A 72 0.28 0.43 0.35
C ALA A 72 0.73 1.37 1.48
N ILE A 73 0.09 1.29 2.66
CA ILE A 73 0.48 2.09 3.83
C ILE A 73 1.88 1.69 4.31
N ASN A 74 2.12 0.38 4.46
CA ASN A 74 3.42 -0.15 4.85
C ASN A 74 4.53 0.28 3.86
N GLY A 75 4.29 0.14 2.56
CA GLY A 75 5.22 0.52 1.51
C GLY A 75 5.56 2.01 1.51
N ASN A 76 4.61 2.88 1.85
CA ASN A 76 4.89 4.30 2.04
C ASN A 76 5.86 4.54 3.21
N ILE A 77 5.64 3.88 4.36
CA ILE A 77 6.49 4.01 5.54
C ILE A 77 7.89 3.43 5.27
N ALA A 78 7.95 2.18 4.81
CA ALA A 78 9.17 1.46 4.53
C ALA A 78 9.98 2.14 3.40
N GLY A 79 9.31 2.67 2.38
CA GLY A 79 9.93 3.39 1.27
C GLY A 79 10.48 4.75 1.69
N ALA A 80 9.79 5.47 2.57
CA ALA A 80 10.31 6.71 3.16
C ALA A 80 11.54 6.45 4.05
N TRP A 81 11.54 5.33 4.78
CA TRP A 81 12.65 4.94 5.67
C TRP A 81 13.89 4.45 4.90
N ASN A 82 13.72 3.51 3.97
CA ASN A 82 14.83 2.86 3.26
C ASN A 82 15.25 3.57 1.96
N GLY A 83 14.39 4.44 1.44
CA GLY A 83 14.60 5.15 0.18
C GLY A 83 14.31 4.32 -1.07
N LEU A 84 14.27 5.00 -2.23
CA LEU A 84 13.86 4.42 -3.52
C LEU A 84 14.71 3.21 -3.96
N ARG A 85 16.01 3.19 -3.63
CA ARG A 85 16.93 2.11 -4.03
C ARG A 85 16.67 0.79 -3.31
N ALA A 86 15.91 0.80 -2.22
CA ALA A 86 15.53 -0.42 -1.51
C ALA A 86 14.37 -1.16 -2.20
N ILE A 87 13.66 -0.51 -3.14
CA ILE A 87 12.58 -1.15 -3.89
C ILE A 87 13.19 -2.07 -4.95
N PRO A 88 12.83 -3.37 -5.00
CA PRO A 88 13.38 -4.27 -5.99
C PRO A 88 13.07 -3.83 -7.43
N ASP A 89 14.08 -3.81 -8.30
CA ASP A 89 13.92 -3.45 -9.71
C ASP A 89 12.87 -4.33 -10.41
N ARG A 90 12.78 -5.61 -10.03
CA ARG A 90 11.76 -6.52 -10.58
C ARG A 90 10.34 -6.09 -10.26
N TRP A 91 10.10 -5.37 -9.15
CA TRP A 91 8.78 -4.81 -8.84
C TRP A 91 8.56 -3.52 -9.60
N LEU A 92 9.56 -2.62 -9.62
CA LEU A 92 9.48 -1.37 -10.37
C LEU A 92 9.23 -1.60 -11.86
N ASN A 93 9.86 -2.61 -12.45
CA ASN A 93 9.69 -2.96 -13.87
C ASN A 93 8.31 -3.54 -14.20
N ASN A 94 7.62 -4.13 -13.22
CA ASN A 94 6.28 -4.69 -13.38
C ASN A 94 5.17 -3.75 -12.90
N LEU A 95 5.50 -2.61 -12.28
CA LEU A 95 4.51 -1.65 -11.82
C LEU A 95 3.80 -1.00 -13.00
N GLU A 96 2.47 -0.81 -12.89
CA GLU A 96 1.66 -0.15 -13.92
C GLU A 96 2.29 1.19 -14.31
N ASN A 97 2.55 1.39 -15.60
CA ASN A 97 3.12 2.62 -16.13
C ASN A 97 2.21 3.30 -17.17
N GLY A 98 0.89 3.15 -16.99
CA GLY A 98 -0.14 3.84 -17.77
C GLY A 98 -0.37 5.28 -17.30
N TYR A 99 -1.57 5.80 -17.56
CA TYR A 99 -1.96 7.14 -17.10
C TYR A 99 -1.91 7.23 -15.57
N LYS A 100 -1.09 8.15 -15.06
CA LYS A 100 -0.78 8.32 -13.62
C LYS A 100 -0.12 7.09 -12.96
N GLY A 101 0.60 6.27 -13.74
CA GLY A 101 1.37 5.12 -13.25
C GLY A 101 2.75 5.47 -12.69
N ARG A 102 3.67 4.51 -12.68
CA ARG A 102 5.02 4.60 -12.08
C ARG A 102 5.78 5.89 -12.38
N ASP A 103 5.96 6.24 -13.65
CA ASP A 103 6.79 7.40 -14.02
C ASP A 103 6.14 8.72 -13.59
N TYR A 104 4.80 8.77 -13.58
CA TYR A 104 4.05 9.88 -13.00
C TYR A 104 4.23 9.95 -11.48
N LEU A 105 4.22 8.82 -10.77
CA LEU A 105 4.49 8.79 -9.33
C LEU A 105 5.89 9.31 -9.01
N LEU A 106 6.91 8.95 -9.81
CA LEU A 106 8.27 9.47 -9.67
C LEU A 106 8.33 10.98 -9.91
N LEU A 107 7.62 11.48 -10.93
CA LEU A 107 7.50 12.92 -11.19
C LEU A 107 6.83 13.64 -10.02
N LEU A 108 5.71 13.11 -9.53
CA LEU A 108 4.97 13.66 -8.39
C LEU A 108 5.82 13.68 -7.12
N ALA A 109 6.56 12.61 -6.83
CA ALA A 109 7.47 12.55 -5.68
C ALA A 109 8.55 13.64 -5.76
N ARG A 110 9.14 13.86 -6.94
CA ARG A 110 10.12 14.94 -7.15
C ARG A 110 9.50 16.31 -6.97
N SER A 111 8.32 16.54 -7.54
CA SER A 111 7.55 17.79 -7.38
C SER A 111 7.21 18.09 -5.93
N LEU A 112 6.77 17.09 -5.16
CA LEU A 112 6.49 17.24 -3.72
C LEU A 112 7.77 17.57 -2.95
N HIS A 113 8.87 16.88 -3.23
CA HIS A 113 10.16 17.12 -2.61
C HIS A 113 10.70 18.53 -2.91
N SER A 114 10.61 18.99 -4.15
CA SER A 114 11.05 20.33 -4.57
C SER A 114 10.02 21.43 -4.34
N LYS A 115 8.84 21.10 -3.81
CA LYS A 115 7.68 22.00 -3.63
C LYS A 115 7.30 22.73 -4.93
N THR A 116 7.51 22.09 -6.08
CA THR A 116 7.22 22.64 -7.40
C THR A 116 5.96 21.97 -7.95
N PRO A 117 4.97 22.73 -8.47
CA PRO A 117 3.78 22.14 -9.04
C PRO A 117 4.14 21.23 -10.22
N LEU A 118 3.31 20.19 -10.43
CA LEU A 118 3.43 19.36 -11.62
C LEU A 118 3.24 20.22 -12.90
N PRO A 119 3.87 19.84 -14.02
CA PRO A 119 3.61 20.46 -15.31
C PRO A 119 2.11 20.46 -15.59
N ARG A 120 1.54 21.62 -15.95
CA ARG A 120 0.12 21.73 -16.27
C ARG A 120 -0.18 20.89 -17.51
N THR A 121 -1.03 19.90 -17.33
CA THR A 121 -1.65 19.10 -18.38
C THR A 121 -2.97 19.74 -18.83
N ASN A 122 -3.51 19.25 -19.94
CA ASN A 122 -4.84 19.68 -20.39
C ASN A 122 -5.91 19.00 -19.51
N ALA A 123 -6.64 19.80 -18.73
CA ALA A 123 -7.66 19.32 -17.79
C ALA A 123 -8.75 18.45 -18.46
N LEU A 124 -9.12 18.75 -19.71
CA LEU A 124 -10.11 17.95 -20.45
C LEU A 124 -9.52 16.58 -20.82
N VAL A 125 -8.25 16.54 -21.22
CA VAL A 125 -7.54 15.29 -21.52
C VAL A 125 -7.42 14.43 -20.26
N ASP A 126 -7.06 15.03 -19.13
CA ASP A 126 -6.95 14.33 -17.86
C ASP A 126 -8.29 13.79 -17.38
N TYR A 127 -9.36 14.60 -17.48
CA TYR A 127 -10.72 14.16 -17.18
C TYR A 127 -11.12 12.95 -18.04
N MET A 128 -10.90 13.01 -19.35
CA MET A 128 -11.20 11.89 -20.24
C MET A 128 -10.38 10.64 -19.87
N LYS A 129 -9.09 10.77 -19.59
CA LYS A 129 -8.25 9.64 -19.19
C LYS A 129 -8.66 9.05 -17.84
N ASP A 130 -9.00 9.89 -16.85
CA ASP A 130 -9.53 9.45 -15.56
C ASP A 130 -10.88 8.71 -15.75
N PHE A 131 -11.76 9.22 -16.60
CA PHE A 131 -13.02 8.55 -16.96
C PHE A 131 -12.78 7.17 -17.58
N TRP A 132 -11.95 7.08 -18.62
CA TRP A 132 -11.65 5.81 -19.28
C TRP A 132 -10.95 4.80 -18.37
N ARG A 133 -10.04 5.25 -17.49
CA ARG A 133 -9.41 4.38 -16.48
C ARG A 133 -10.46 3.78 -15.54
N ASN A 134 -11.39 4.59 -15.05
CA ASN A 134 -12.44 4.14 -14.14
C ASN A 134 -13.41 3.16 -14.83
N VAL A 135 -13.78 3.43 -16.09
CA VAL A 135 -14.62 2.52 -16.89
C VAL A 135 -13.89 1.20 -17.17
N GLY A 136 -12.61 1.27 -17.54
CA GLY A 136 -11.77 0.08 -17.76
C GLY A 136 -11.63 -0.77 -16.50
N PHE A 137 -11.51 -0.15 -15.33
CA PHE A 137 -11.49 -0.85 -14.04
C PHE A 137 -12.81 -1.59 -13.78
N ILE A 138 -13.96 -0.93 -13.93
CA ILE A 138 -15.28 -1.55 -13.74
C ILE A 138 -15.47 -2.70 -14.74
N SER A 139 -15.09 -2.50 -15.99
CA SER A 139 -15.14 -3.55 -17.01
C SER A 139 -14.29 -4.75 -16.62
N ASN A 140 -13.04 -4.55 -16.20
CA ASN A 140 -12.16 -5.62 -15.74
C ASN A 140 -12.72 -6.34 -14.50
N MET A 141 -13.37 -5.63 -13.58
CA MET A 141 -13.99 -6.22 -12.40
C MET A 141 -15.16 -7.13 -12.76
N ILE A 142 -15.97 -6.75 -13.76
CA ILE A 142 -17.11 -7.55 -14.24
C ILE A 142 -16.64 -8.73 -15.11
N VAL A 143 -15.57 -8.55 -15.87
CA VAL A 143 -15.10 -9.53 -16.89
C VAL A 143 -14.04 -10.50 -16.35
N ARG A 144 -13.43 -10.21 -15.18
CA ARG A 144 -12.50 -11.14 -14.52
C ARG A 144 -13.22 -12.46 -14.20
N LYS A 145 -12.91 -13.51 -14.95
CA LYS A 145 -13.25 -14.88 -14.55
C LYS A 145 -12.54 -15.21 -13.24
N PRO A 146 -13.17 -15.93 -12.30
CA PRO A 146 -12.45 -16.47 -11.16
C PRO A 146 -11.30 -17.34 -11.70
N LYS A 147 -10.08 -17.06 -11.27
CA LYS A 147 -8.99 -18.02 -11.48
C LYS A 147 -9.38 -19.26 -10.67
N MET A 148 -9.64 -20.37 -11.37
CA MET A 148 -9.80 -21.70 -10.77
C MET A 148 -8.52 -22.10 -10.06
#